data_AF-A0A7L7L4Y9-F1
#
_entry.id   AF-A0A7L7L4Y9-F1
#
_cell.length_a   1.000
_cell.length_b   1.000
_cell.length_c   1.000
_cell.angle_alpha   90.00
_cell.angle_beta   90.00
_cell.angle_gamma   90.00
#
_symmetry.space_group_name_H-M   'P 1'
#
loop_
_entity.id
_entity.type
_entity.pdbx_description
1 polymer ?
#
loop_
_entity_poly.entity_id
_entity_poly.type
_entity_poly.pdbx_seq_one_letter_code
_entity_poly.pdbx_strand_id
1 'polypeptide(L)'
;MIRIILLFLLLFVTKICAAQEPEEKPEDKPYLKLGGAVRFNYNLSTWKKDQLERAGDFGYDVFRLNAEAEFKGIKLNAEFRYYSQAFGGAFLKQGWFQHDFSDQSQIQVGLHQVPFGIQQYNSNNWFFNMTYYLGFEDDHDMGVKYIHDSNRWQWQVAYYKSAEEFVFGPAEPSPNRYSYDVTGRNKENNQFDLKLVRRLGDSLAHKLGISIQGGLLYNLDTKRNGTRYAGAVHYEHLAKHSPWNIKLQAMLYRINPKYATGAEVDLVEMGAYGSNNNVANRGEIYTAGVSYHIPMDTKLLQGIDIYNNYGYYNKRISGYENAHMNVLGALWTAGPMYIYTDAAFGYNHPWLGPEWMNAFAAGTPDETKWHMRFNINLGYYF
;
A
#
# COMPACT_ATOMS: atom_id res chain seq x y z
N MET A 1 50.05 -33.55 -30.28
CA MET A 1 50.82 -32.65 -31.14
C MET A 1 49.97 -32.28 -32.36
N ILE A 2 49.68 -30.97 -32.49
CA ILE A 2 49.46 -30.16 -33.72
C ILE A 2 48.36 -30.65 -34.71
N ARG A 3 47.15 -30.05 -34.79
CA ARG A 3 46.69 -28.73 -35.32
C ARG A 3 46.72 -28.56 -36.85
N ILE A 4 45.73 -27.79 -37.34
CA ILE A 4 45.44 -27.17 -38.67
C ILE A 4 44.20 -27.81 -39.32
N ILE A 5 42.95 -27.32 -39.17
CA ILE A 5 42.27 -26.06 -39.59
C ILE A 5 42.08 -25.90 -41.11
N LEU A 6 40.79 -26.01 -41.48
CA LEU A 6 39.99 -25.33 -42.52
C LEU A 6 40.63 -24.99 -43.89
N LEU A 7 39.89 -25.26 -44.97
CA LEU A 7 39.06 -24.24 -45.66
C LEU A 7 38.34 -24.84 -46.91
N PHE A 8 37.06 -24.49 -47.05
CA PHE A 8 36.34 -24.12 -48.30
C PHE A 8 35.97 -25.19 -49.35
N LEU A 9 34.76 -25.71 -49.20
CA LEU A 9 33.75 -25.90 -50.26
C LEU A 9 32.42 -25.47 -49.60
N LEU A 10 31.80 -24.30 -49.85
CA LEU A 10 31.13 -23.87 -51.08
C LEU A 10 30.42 -25.02 -51.79
N LEU A 11 29.11 -25.15 -51.56
CA LEU A 11 28.06 -24.76 -52.52
C LEU A 11 26.68 -25.23 -52.02
N PHE A 12 25.77 -24.25 -51.89
CA PHE A 12 24.34 -24.31 -52.23
C PHE A 12 23.42 -25.35 -51.54
N VAL A 13 22.15 -24.97 -51.40
CA VAL A 13 21.02 -25.73 -50.78
C VAL A 13 21.06 -25.57 -49.25
N THR A 14 20.32 -24.66 -48.60
CA THR A 14 18.89 -24.36 -48.73
C THR A 14 18.57 -22.94 -48.23
N LYS A 15 18.27 -22.02 -49.14
CA LYS A 15 17.18 -21.07 -48.93
C LYS A 15 15.85 -21.79 -49.23
N ILE A 16 15.50 -22.79 -48.42
CA ILE A 16 14.16 -23.42 -48.42
C ILE A 16 13.87 -23.86 -46.98
N CYS A 17 13.57 -22.86 -46.16
CA CYS A 17 12.53 -22.95 -45.14
C CYS A 17 12.18 -21.51 -44.78
N ALA A 18 11.62 -20.81 -45.77
CA ALA A 18 10.46 -19.99 -45.48
C ALA A 18 9.31 -20.96 -45.13
N ALA A 19 9.48 -21.69 -44.03
CA ALA A 19 8.38 -22.36 -43.35
C ALA A 19 7.74 -21.22 -42.58
N GLN A 20 6.67 -20.69 -43.17
CA GLN A 20 5.60 -19.93 -42.53
C GLN A 20 5.96 -19.57 -41.08
N GLU A 21 6.44 -18.33 -40.85
CA GLU A 21 6.13 -17.74 -39.55
C GLU A 21 4.62 -17.92 -39.42
N PRO A 22 4.13 -18.68 -38.41
CA PRO A 22 2.71 -18.77 -38.20
C PRO A 22 2.23 -17.34 -38.14
N GLU A 23 1.25 -16.99 -38.97
CA GLU A 23 0.62 -15.69 -38.96
C GLU A 23 0.28 -15.42 -37.50
N GLU A 24 1.08 -14.54 -36.84
CA GLU A 24 0.95 -14.33 -35.41
C GLU A 24 -0.49 -13.91 -35.21
N LYS A 25 -1.25 -14.76 -34.50
CA LYS A 25 -2.61 -14.39 -34.14
C LYS A 25 -2.47 -13.05 -33.42
N PRO A 26 -3.37 -12.07 -33.64
CA PRO A 26 -3.33 -10.80 -32.92
C PRO A 26 -3.18 -10.96 -31.40
N GLU A 27 -3.63 -12.10 -30.88
CA GLU A 27 -3.62 -12.58 -29.50
C GLU A 27 -2.23 -13.07 -29.00
N ASP A 28 -1.26 -13.29 -29.89
CA ASP A 28 0.11 -13.78 -29.58
C ASP A 28 1.15 -12.64 -29.53
N LYS A 29 0.77 -11.39 -29.82
CA LYS A 29 1.70 -10.26 -29.75
C LYS A 29 1.95 -9.85 -28.30
N PRO A 30 3.21 -9.61 -27.89
CA PRO A 30 3.49 -9.11 -26.56
C PRO A 30 2.84 -7.72 -26.39
N TYR A 31 2.02 -7.59 -25.35
CA TYR A 31 1.47 -6.32 -24.91
C TYR A 31 2.42 -5.68 -23.89
N LEU A 32 2.65 -4.37 -24.03
CA LEU A 32 3.34 -3.56 -23.03
C LEU A 32 2.67 -2.19 -22.96
N LYS A 33 2.28 -1.79 -21.75
CA LYS A 33 1.85 -0.45 -21.41
C LYS A 33 2.74 0.09 -20.30
N LEU A 34 3.35 1.23 -20.59
CA LEU A 34 4.13 2.00 -19.63
C LEU A 34 3.30 3.19 -19.15
N GLY A 35 3.42 3.50 -17.88
CA GLY A 35 2.87 4.72 -17.31
C GLY A 35 3.74 5.21 -16.17
N GLY A 36 3.35 6.30 -15.55
CA GLY A 36 4.14 6.84 -14.44
C GLY A 36 3.52 8.05 -13.79
N ALA A 37 4.28 8.61 -12.86
CA ALA A 37 3.94 9.88 -12.23
C ALA A 37 5.18 10.62 -11.76
N VAL A 38 5.10 11.95 -11.76
CA VAL A 38 6.02 12.82 -11.01
C VAL A 38 5.19 13.58 -10.01
N ARG A 39 5.63 13.61 -8.75
CA ARG A 39 4.96 14.38 -7.69
C ARG A 39 5.91 15.28 -6.93
N PHE A 40 5.37 16.41 -6.49
CA PHE A 40 5.99 17.35 -5.56
C PHE A 40 5.06 17.59 -4.38
N ASN A 41 5.61 17.98 -3.24
CA ASN A 41 4.84 18.22 -2.05
C ASN A 41 5.26 19.50 -1.33
N TYR A 42 4.28 20.32 -0.96
CA TYR A 42 4.44 21.44 -0.04
C TYR A 42 3.86 21.04 1.33
N ASN A 43 4.57 21.33 2.42
CA ASN A 43 4.04 21.09 3.76
C ASN A 43 4.41 22.19 4.77
N LEU A 44 3.51 22.39 5.73
CA LEU A 44 3.62 23.34 6.84
C LEU A 44 3.05 22.70 8.11
N SER A 45 3.91 22.46 9.11
CA SER A 45 3.59 21.71 10.32
C SER A 45 3.62 22.60 11.56
N THR A 46 2.58 22.57 12.39
CA THR A 46 2.45 23.48 13.55
C THR A 46 3.48 23.26 14.65
N TRP A 47 4.19 22.12 14.65
CA TRP A 47 5.20 21.79 15.66
C TRP A 47 6.64 22.06 15.22
N LYS A 48 6.87 22.55 13.99
CA LYS A 48 8.20 22.85 13.45
C LYS A 48 8.40 24.36 13.34
N LYS A 49 8.98 24.97 14.39
CA LYS A 49 9.13 26.44 14.48
C LYS A 49 9.91 27.02 13.30
N ASP A 50 11.02 26.41 12.94
CA ASP A 50 11.87 26.84 11.82
C ASP A 50 11.14 26.74 10.46
N GLN A 51 10.30 25.73 10.27
CA GLN A 51 9.46 25.58 9.08
C GLN A 51 8.38 26.66 9.02
N LEU A 52 7.76 27.01 10.16
CA LEU A 52 6.79 28.10 10.23
C LEU A 52 7.42 29.45 9.89
N GLU A 53 8.65 29.71 10.36
CA GLU A 53 9.42 30.93 10.05
C GLU A 53 9.74 31.05 8.55
N ARG A 54 9.91 29.93 7.85
CA ARG A 54 10.12 29.88 6.38
C ARG A 54 8.82 29.82 5.57
N ALA A 55 7.66 29.80 6.23
CA ALA A 55 6.35 29.61 5.61
C ALA A 55 6.22 28.28 4.83
N GLY A 56 6.81 27.21 5.36
CA GLY A 56 6.69 25.85 4.83
C GLY A 56 7.84 25.44 3.92
N ASP A 57 7.84 24.16 3.54
CA ASP A 57 8.85 23.59 2.66
C ASP A 57 8.18 22.97 1.44
N PHE A 58 8.72 23.22 0.24
CA PHE A 58 8.31 22.61 -1.02
C PHE A 58 9.43 21.74 -1.58
N GLY A 59 9.13 20.50 -1.95
CA GLY A 59 10.15 19.56 -2.38
C GLY A 59 9.65 18.43 -3.27
N TYR A 60 10.61 17.66 -3.77
CA TYR A 60 10.39 16.44 -4.51
C TYR A 60 9.74 15.36 -3.63
N ASP A 61 8.68 14.72 -4.13
CA ASP A 61 7.99 13.60 -3.46
C ASP A 61 8.43 12.27 -4.10
N VAL A 62 8.00 12.01 -5.33
CA VAL A 62 8.26 10.73 -5.99
C VAL A 62 8.28 10.83 -7.51
N PHE A 63 9.09 9.97 -8.12
CA PHE A 63 9.02 9.58 -9.50
C PHE A 63 8.65 8.10 -9.55
N ARG A 64 7.59 7.78 -10.29
CA ARG A 64 6.99 6.46 -10.36
C ARG A 64 6.99 5.95 -11.79
N LEU A 65 7.28 4.68 -11.96
CA LEU A 65 7.15 3.95 -13.22
C LEU A 65 6.24 2.74 -13.03
N ASN A 66 5.33 2.55 -13.99
CA ASN A 66 4.41 1.42 -14.07
C ASN A 66 4.67 0.63 -15.34
N ALA A 67 4.60 -0.69 -15.24
CA ALA A 67 4.58 -1.58 -16.39
C ALA A 67 3.44 -2.59 -16.24
N GLU A 68 2.58 -2.64 -17.25
CA GLU A 68 1.61 -3.71 -17.49
C GLU A 68 2.05 -4.43 -18.75
N ALA A 69 2.24 -5.75 -18.67
CA ALA A 69 2.61 -6.55 -19.83
C ALA A 69 1.80 -7.84 -19.90
N GLU A 70 1.59 -8.35 -21.10
CA GLU A 70 0.89 -9.62 -21.32
C GLU A 70 1.51 -10.38 -22.48
N PHE A 71 1.78 -11.66 -22.28
CA PHE A 71 2.24 -12.54 -23.34
C PHE A 71 1.76 -13.97 -23.08
N LYS A 72 1.07 -14.56 -24.06
CA LYS A 72 0.58 -15.95 -24.01
C LYS A 72 -0.20 -16.29 -22.73
N GLY A 73 -1.10 -15.40 -22.32
CA GLY A 73 -1.98 -15.60 -21.15
C GLY A 73 -1.29 -15.46 -19.79
N ILE A 74 -0.05 -14.97 -19.76
CA ILE A 74 0.64 -14.55 -18.53
C ILE A 74 0.76 -13.04 -18.53
N LYS A 75 0.26 -12.43 -17.45
CA LYS A 75 0.25 -10.99 -17.22
C LYS A 75 1.31 -10.61 -16.20
N LEU A 76 1.87 -9.41 -16.33
CA LEU A 76 2.76 -8.77 -15.39
C LEU A 76 2.15 -7.41 -15.00
N ASN A 77 2.14 -7.12 -13.71
CA ASN A 77 1.96 -5.77 -13.21
C ASN A 77 3.15 -5.43 -12.31
N ALA A 78 3.80 -4.29 -12.56
CA ALA A 78 4.89 -3.81 -11.73
C ALA A 78 4.83 -2.30 -11.57
N GLU A 79 5.13 -1.83 -10.36
CA GLU A 79 5.24 -0.41 -10.04
C GLU A 79 6.47 -0.16 -9.18
N PHE A 80 7.40 0.61 -9.72
CA PHE A 80 8.61 1.07 -9.05
C PHE A 80 8.45 2.53 -8.63
N ARG A 81 8.93 2.87 -7.44
CA ARG A 81 8.90 4.24 -6.92
C ARG A 81 10.28 4.67 -6.47
N TYR A 82 10.66 5.87 -6.90
CA TYR A 82 11.84 6.57 -6.45
C TYR A 82 11.41 7.76 -5.60
N TYR A 83 11.37 7.61 -4.29
CA TYR A 83 11.13 8.70 -3.36
C TYR A 83 12.40 9.51 -3.10
N SER A 84 12.27 10.66 -2.46
CA SER A 84 13.45 11.37 -1.95
C SER A 84 14.20 10.50 -0.91
N GLN A 85 15.49 10.73 -0.72
CA GLN A 85 16.32 9.92 0.19
C GLN A 85 15.81 9.96 1.65
N ALA A 86 15.19 11.08 2.06
CA ALA A 86 14.56 11.21 3.36
C ALA A 86 13.32 10.31 3.56
N PHE A 87 12.83 9.68 2.49
CA PHE A 87 11.65 8.81 2.47
C PHE A 87 12.01 7.40 1.94
N GLY A 88 13.24 6.95 2.21
CA GLY A 88 13.69 5.58 1.89
C GLY A 88 14.17 5.36 0.46
N GLY A 89 14.10 6.37 -0.41
CA GLY A 89 14.68 6.30 -1.76
C GLY A 89 13.93 5.35 -2.71
N ALA A 90 14.66 4.42 -3.31
CA ALA A 90 14.18 3.53 -4.37
C ALA A 90 13.62 2.22 -3.81
N PHE A 91 12.37 1.88 -4.14
CA PHE A 91 11.82 0.55 -3.85
C PHE A 91 10.68 0.16 -4.80
N LEU A 92 10.45 -1.15 -4.90
CA LEU A 92 9.32 -1.73 -5.62
C LEU A 92 8.09 -1.62 -4.72
N LYS A 93 7.01 -0.98 -5.18
CA LYS A 93 5.74 -0.98 -4.44
C LYS A 93 5.01 -2.32 -4.63
N GLN A 94 4.95 -2.79 -5.87
CA GLN A 94 4.28 -4.03 -6.23
C GLN A 94 4.88 -4.61 -7.50
N GLY A 95 4.78 -5.92 -7.65
CA GLY A 95 5.31 -6.66 -8.78
C GLY A 95 4.85 -8.12 -8.74
N TRP A 96 3.93 -8.52 -9.62
CA TRP A 96 3.45 -9.90 -9.67
C TRP A 96 3.20 -10.40 -11.08
N PHE A 97 3.33 -11.71 -11.23
CA PHE A 97 2.81 -12.45 -12.38
C PHE A 97 1.36 -12.85 -12.11
N GLN A 98 0.53 -12.80 -13.14
CA GLN A 98 -0.87 -13.16 -13.06
C GLN A 98 -1.25 -14.13 -14.18
N HIS A 99 -2.12 -15.08 -13.84
CA HIS A 99 -2.80 -15.93 -14.80
C HIS A 99 -4.30 -15.91 -14.51
N ASP A 100 -5.09 -15.73 -15.56
CA ASP A 100 -6.55 -15.69 -15.48
C ASP A 100 -7.10 -17.03 -15.94
N PHE A 101 -7.78 -17.75 -15.04
CA PHE A 101 -8.44 -19.01 -15.37
C PHE A 101 -9.77 -18.77 -16.10
N SER A 102 -10.35 -17.58 -15.92
CA SER A 102 -11.60 -17.11 -16.54
C SER A 102 -11.71 -15.60 -16.32
N ASP A 103 -12.74 -14.97 -16.90
CA ASP A 103 -13.08 -13.56 -16.66
C ASP A 103 -13.38 -13.24 -15.18
N GLN A 104 -13.64 -14.27 -14.37
CA GLN A 104 -14.03 -14.13 -12.96
C GLN A 104 -12.94 -14.57 -11.99
N SER A 105 -11.90 -15.27 -12.44
CA SER A 105 -10.98 -15.98 -11.53
C SER A 105 -9.54 -15.85 -11.98
N GLN A 106 -8.67 -15.40 -11.07
CA GLN A 106 -7.25 -15.18 -11.36
C GLN A 106 -6.36 -15.59 -10.18
N ILE A 107 -5.12 -15.93 -10.48
CA ILE A 107 -4.05 -16.14 -9.51
C ILE A 107 -2.93 -15.13 -9.73
N GLN A 108 -2.35 -14.64 -8.65
CA GLN A 108 -1.24 -13.70 -8.62
C GLN A 108 -0.10 -14.30 -7.79
N VAL A 109 1.14 -14.19 -8.29
CA VAL A 109 2.36 -14.66 -7.61
C VAL A 109 3.42 -13.56 -7.66
N GLY A 110 3.87 -13.11 -6.49
CA GLY A 110 4.86 -12.03 -6.36
C GLY A 110 4.54 -11.10 -5.18
N LEU A 111 4.95 -9.84 -5.30
CA LEU A 111 4.63 -8.76 -4.37
C LEU A 111 3.30 -8.12 -4.76
N HIS A 112 2.23 -8.35 -3.99
CA HIS A 112 0.90 -7.81 -4.29
C HIS A 112 0.12 -7.48 -3.02
N GLN A 113 -0.89 -6.63 -3.20
CA GLN A 113 -1.67 -6.10 -2.09
C GLN A 113 -2.33 -7.20 -1.24
N VAL A 114 -2.15 -7.15 0.08
CA VAL A 114 -2.79 -8.03 1.06
C VAL A 114 -4.31 -7.82 1.03
N PRO A 115 -5.13 -8.89 0.95
CA PRO A 115 -6.59 -8.80 0.89
C PRO A 115 -7.18 -8.50 2.27
N PHE A 116 -6.96 -7.29 2.79
CA PHE A 116 -7.44 -6.87 4.10
C PHE A 116 -8.18 -5.52 4.03
N GLY A 117 -9.23 -5.37 4.83
CA GLY A 117 -9.99 -4.11 4.96
C GLY A 117 -10.55 -3.55 3.64
N ILE A 118 -10.76 -2.23 3.59
CA ILE A 118 -11.07 -1.48 2.37
C ILE A 118 -9.84 -1.44 1.48
N GLN A 119 -10.02 -1.75 0.19
CA GLN A 119 -8.95 -1.70 -0.82
C GLN A 119 -9.35 -0.80 -2.01
N GLN A 120 -8.43 -0.08 -2.66
CA GLN A 120 -7.01 0.04 -2.27
C GLN A 120 -6.80 1.03 -1.12
N TYR A 121 -7.63 2.09 -1.06
CA TYR A 121 -7.47 3.22 -0.13
C TYR A 121 -8.69 3.34 0.80
N ASN A 122 -8.46 3.34 2.12
CA ASN A 122 -9.47 3.50 3.18
C ASN A 122 -9.81 4.99 3.45
N SER A 123 -9.29 5.89 2.63
CA SER A 123 -9.52 7.32 2.74
C SER A 123 -9.57 7.99 1.36
N ASN A 124 -9.80 9.30 1.34
CA ASN A 124 -9.88 10.11 0.11
C ASN A 124 -8.80 11.19 0.06
N ASN A 125 -7.86 11.17 1.02
CA ASN A 125 -6.81 12.18 1.20
C ASN A 125 -5.42 11.62 0.87
N TRP A 126 -4.40 12.47 0.85
CA TRP A 126 -3.03 12.06 0.50
C TRP A 126 -2.32 11.22 1.56
N PHE A 127 -2.67 11.39 2.84
CA PHE A 127 -2.02 10.77 3.99
C PHE A 127 -2.49 9.34 4.29
N PHE A 128 -3.45 8.80 3.55
CA PHE A 128 -4.17 7.57 3.89
C PHE A 128 -4.97 7.69 5.20
N ASN A 129 -5.39 6.58 5.80
CA ASN A 129 -5.92 6.53 7.16
C ASN A 129 -4.89 5.91 8.13
N MET A 130 -5.18 5.91 9.43
CA MET A 130 -4.35 5.30 10.47
C MET A 130 -4.03 3.82 10.20
N THR A 131 -4.91 3.12 9.49
CA THR A 131 -4.71 1.73 9.09
C THR A 131 -3.49 1.52 8.19
N TYR A 132 -3.09 2.53 7.42
CA TYR A 132 -1.91 2.46 6.55
C TYR A 132 -0.63 2.34 7.37
N TYR A 133 -0.48 3.19 8.38
CA TYR A 133 0.70 3.24 9.23
C TYR A 133 0.84 2.03 10.19
N LEU A 134 -0.18 1.19 10.24
CA LEU A 134 -0.23 -0.02 11.06
C LEU A 134 -0.12 -1.31 10.22
N GLY A 135 0.05 -1.21 8.89
CA GLY A 135 0.20 -2.36 7.99
C GLY A 135 -1.11 -3.02 7.57
N PHE A 136 -2.22 -2.28 7.50
CA PHE A 136 -3.56 -2.83 7.22
C PHE A 136 -4.34 -2.11 6.11
N GLU A 137 -3.73 -1.13 5.45
CA GLU A 137 -4.27 -0.43 4.28
C GLU A 137 -3.15 -0.29 3.25
N ASP A 138 -3.45 -0.49 1.97
CA ASP A 138 -2.47 -0.47 0.87
C ASP A 138 -1.14 -1.19 1.17
N ASP A 139 -1.24 -2.32 1.88
CA ASP A 139 -0.14 -3.16 2.34
C ASP A 139 0.17 -4.26 1.29
N HIS A 140 1.45 -4.51 0.98
CA HIS A 140 1.87 -5.44 -0.08
C HIS A 140 2.91 -6.43 0.41
N ASP A 141 2.60 -7.72 0.24
CA ASP A 141 3.44 -8.82 0.73
C ASP A 141 3.84 -9.79 -0.37
N MET A 142 4.90 -10.58 -0.11
CA MET A 142 5.44 -11.58 -1.04
C MET A 142 4.69 -12.91 -0.89
N GLY A 143 3.89 -13.27 -1.90
CA GLY A 143 3.05 -14.46 -1.78
C GLY A 143 2.26 -14.85 -3.03
N VAL A 144 1.25 -15.68 -2.78
CA VAL A 144 0.29 -16.17 -3.78
C VAL A 144 -1.10 -15.73 -3.36
N LYS A 145 -1.87 -15.16 -4.29
CA LYS A 145 -3.25 -14.73 -4.05
C LYS A 145 -4.16 -15.20 -5.16
N TYR A 146 -5.29 -15.76 -4.78
CA TYR A 146 -6.38 -16.11 -5.67
C TYR A 146 -7.53 -15.13 -5.47
N ILE A 147 -8.12 -14.67 -6.56
CA ILE A 147 -9.25 -13.73 -6.56
C ILE A 147 -10.37 -14.34 -7.41
N HIS A 148 -11.59 -14.34 -6.87
CA HIS A 148 -12.79 -14.65 -7.62
C HIS A 148 -13.83 -13.54 -7.48
N ASP A 149 -14.36 -13.06 -8.60
CA ASP A 149 -15.39 -12.03 -8.65
C ASP A 149 -16.59 -12.47 -9.51
N SER A 150 -17.72 -12.69 -8.84
CA SER A 150 -19.00 -13.10 -9.43
C SER A 150 -20.01 -11.95 -9.46
N ASN A 151 -19.51 -10.71 -9.57
CA ASN A 151 -20.28 -9.46 -9.57
C ASN A 151 -20.94 -9.13 -8.23
N ARG A 152 -21.86 -9.96 -7.72
CA ARG A 152 -22.48 -9.72 -6.40
C ARG A 152 -21.61 -10.15 -5.22
N TRP A 153 -20.68 -11.08 -5.45
CA TRP A 153 -19.73 -11.53 -4.46
C TRP A 153 -18.33 -11.49 -5.03
N GLN A 154 -17.39 -11.00 -4.24
CA GLN A 154 -15.97 -11.15 -4.48
C GLN A 154 -15.33 -11.79 -3.26
N TRP A 155 -14.44 -12.75 -3.47
CA TRP A 155 -13.61 -13.27 -2.40
C TRP A 155 -12.16 -13.41 -2.86
N GLN A 156 -11.27 -13.26 -1.89
CA GLN A 156 -9.82 -13.31 -2.10
C GLN A 156 -9.23 -14.19 -1.02
N VAL A 157 -8.33 -15.09 -1.40
CA VAL A 157 -7.56 -15.93 -0.49
C VAL A 157 -6.09 -15.78 -0.83
N ALA A 158 -5.26 -15.53 0.17
CA ALA A 158 -3.85 -15.35 -0.04
C ALA A 158 -3.01 -16.07 1.01
N TYR A 159 -1.81 -16.45 0.59
CA TYR A 159 -0.74 -16.92 1.45
C TYR A 159 0.52 -16.12 1.17
N TYR A 160 1.10 -15.54 2.21
CA TYR A 160 2.30 -14.72 2.15
C TYR A 160 3.45 -15.41 2.89
N LYS A 161 4.57 -15.57 2.20
CA LYS A 161 5.77 -16.18 2.80
C LYS A 161 6.43 -15.23 3.78
N SER A 162 6.42 -13.94 3.44
CA SER A 162 7.08 -12.83 4.10
C SER A 162 6.44 -11.53 3.62
N ALA A 163 6.74 -10.44 4.32
CA ALA A 163 6.44 -9.10 3.84
C ALA A 163 7.40 -8.66 2.72
N GLU A 164 7.67 -7.35 2.59
CA GLU A 164 8.69 -6.83 1.68
C GLU A 164 10.11 -7.25 2.11
N GLU A 165 10.72 -8.17 1.34
CA GLU A 165 12.07 -8.69 1.59
C GLU A 165 13.09 -8.12 0.61
N PHE A 166 14.14 -7.52 1.16
CA PHE A 166 15.28 -6.96 0.41
C PHE A 166 16.51 -7.85 0.47
N VAL A 167 16.62 -8.67 1.53
CA VAL A 167 17.76 -9.54 1.78
C VAL A 167 17.22 -10.94 2.03
N PHE A 168 17.59 -11.86 1.14
CA PHE A 168 17.23 -13.28 1.31
C PHE A 168 18.04 -13.90 2.45
N GLY A 169 17.49 -13.84 3.67
CA GLY A 169 18.12 -14.45 4.84
C GLY A 169 17.60 -13.89 6.18
N PRO A 170 18.26 -14.30 7.29
CA PRO A 170 17.96 -13.83 8.64
C PRO A 170 18.62 -12.46 8.88
N ALA A 171 18.21 -11.45 8.11
CA ALA A 171 18.60 -10.06 8.28
C ALA A 171 17.42 -9.24 8.80
N GLU A 172 17.73 -8.15 9.52
CA GLU A 172 16.73 -7.16 9.93
C GLU A 172 16.00 -6.61 8.69
N PRO A 173 14.66 -6.52 8.72
CA PRO A 173 13.91 -5.92 7.63
C PRO A 173 14.30 -4.45 7.43
N SER A 174 14.67 -4.09 6.20
CA SER A 174 14.99 -2.70 5.85
C SER A 174 13.74 -1.81 5.89
N PRO A 175 13.76 -0.63 6.53
CA PRO A 175 12.62 0.29 6.50
C PRO A 175 12.43 1.00 5.15
N ASN A 176 13.37 0.86 4.20
CA ASN A 176 13.29 1.47 2.86
C ASN A 176 12.29 0.71 1.98
N ARG A 177 11.00 0.79 2.33
CA ARG A 177 9.91 -0.01 1.78
C ARG A 177 8.63 0.81 1.64
N TYR A 178 7.66 0.32 0.88
CA TYR A 178 6.39 1.03 0.65
C TYR A 178 5.39 0.81 1.77
N SER A 179 5.19 -0.44 2.16
CA SER A 179 4.17 -0.87 3.13
C SER A 179 4.73 -0.82 4.55
N TYR A 180 3.87 -0.58 5.53
CA TYR A 180 4.27 -0.64 6.94
C TYR A 180 4.24 -2.08 7.41
N ASP A 181 5.42 -2.66 7.52
CA ASP A 181 5.59 -4.03 8.04
C ASP A 181 6.24 -4.02 9.41
N VAL A 182 6.09 -5.12 10.15
CA VAL A 182 6.86 -5.36 11.37
C VAL A 182 8.35 -5.49 11.00
N THR A 183 9.16 -4.61 11.58
CA THR A 183 10.62 -4.55 11.39
C THR A 183 11.40 -4.82 12.69
N GLY A 184 12.62 -4.29 12.79
CA GLY A 184 13.53 -4.51 13.90
C GLY A 184 13.95 -5.98 14.04
N ARG A 185 13.76 -6.54 15.24
CA ARG A 185 14.16 -7.92 15.58
C ARG A 185 13.11 -8.98 15.23
N ASN A 186 12.06 -8.61 14.51
CA ASN A 186 11.00 -9.52 14.08
C ASN A 186 10.81 -9.46 12.57
N LYS A 187 10.33 -10.57 11.99
CA LYS A 187 9.98 -10.68 10.58
C LYS A 187 8.62 -11.32 10.43
N GLU A 188 7.77 -10.71 9.61
CA GLU A 188 6.51 -11.31 9.21
C GLU A 188 6.76 -12.57 8.38
N ASN A 189 6.02 -13.64 8.68
CA ASN A 189 6.34 -14.95 8.15
C ASN A 189 5.09 -15.84 8.07
N ASN A 190 4.90 -16.52 6.93
CA ASN A 190 3.82 -17.49 6.71
C ASN A 190 2.44 -16.97 7.20
N GLN A 191 1.87 -16.05 6.46
CA GLN A 191 0.57 -15.46 6.73
C GLN A 191 -0.49 -16.00 5.76
N PHE A 192 -1.71 -16.14 6.27
CA PHE A 192 -2.90 -16.45 5.51
C PHE A 192 -3.92 -15.34 5.66
N ASP A 193 -4.58 -15.00 4.56
CA ASP A 193 -5.61 -13.97 4.50
C ASP A 193 -6.84 -14.45 3.75
N LEU A 194 -8.01 -14.04 4.24
CA LEU A 194 -9.29 -14.21 3.56
C LEU A 194 -10.05 -12.89 3.60
N LYS A 195 -10.57 -12.47 2.45
CA LYS A 195 -11.51 -11.37 2.31
C LYS A 195 -12.73 -11.78 1.54
N LEU A 196 -13.90 -11.34 2.00
CA LEU A 196 -15.18 -11.51 1.34
C LEU A 196 -15.87 -10.16 1.24
N VAL A 197 -16.39 -9.84 0.06
CA VAL A 197 -17.16 -8.62 -0.21
C VAL A 197 -18.49 -8.97 -0.86
N ARG A 198 -19.58 -8.48 -0.28
CA ARG A 198 -20.94 -8.54 -0.81
C ARG A 198 -21.32 -7.19 -1.39
N ARG A 199 -21.71 -7.17 -2.67
CA ARG A 199 -22.26 -6.00 -3.34
C ARG A 199 -23.80 -6.06 -3.30
N LEU A 200 -24.43 -4.99 -2.82
CA LEU A 200 -25.87 -4.88 -2.55
C LEU A 200 -26.56 -3.88 -3.48
N GLY A 201 -27.88 -4.04 -3.62
CA GLY A 201 -28.72 -3.25 -4.50
C GLY A 201 -28.56 -3.61 -5.97
N ASP A 202 -29.31 -2.93 -6.83
CA ASP A 202 -29.24 -3.10 -8.29
C ASP A 202 -28.03 -2.36 -8.88
N SER A 203 -27.61 -1.27 -8.24
CA SER A 203 -26.41 -0.51 -8.62
C SER A 203 -25.10 -1.17 -8.20
N LEU A 204 -25.15 -2.17 -7.30
CA LEU A 204 -23.99 -2.84 -6.69
C LEU A 204 -23.01 -1.89 -5.97
N ALA A 205 -23.45 -0.66 -5.70
CA ALA A 205 -22.63 0.42 -5.18
C ALA A 205 -22.35 0.29 -3.68
N HIS A 206 -23.22 -0.42 -2.95
CA HIS A 206 -23.06 -0.70 -1.53
C HIS A 206 -22.26 -1.98 -1.37
N LYS A 207 -21.09 -1.89 -0.75
CA LYS A 207 -20.21 -3.03 -0.50
C LYS A 207 -20.12 -3.25 1.00
N LEU A 208 -20.42 -4.47 1.45
CA LEU A 208 -20.14 -4.93 2.80
C LEU A 208 -18.99 -5.93 2.71
N GLY A 209 -17.96 -5.78 3.53
CA GLY A 209 -16.84 -6.69 3.52
C GLY A 209 -16.38 -7.13 4.90
N ILE A 210 -15.75 -8.30 4.92
CA ILE A 210 -15.10 -8.89 6.07
C ILE A 210 -13.72 -9.39 5.65
N SER A 211 -12.73 -9.19 6.50
CA SER A 211 -11.36 -9.68 6.32
C SER A 211 -10.86 -10.34 7.59
N ILE A 212 -10.09 -11.42 7.43
CA ILE A 212 -9.33 -12.06 8.50
C ILE A 212 -7.91 -12.32 8.01
N GLN A 213 -6.96 -12.17 8.92
CA GLN A 213 -5.54 -12.34 8.68
C GLN A 213 -4.93 -13.09 9.86
N GLY A 214 -4.04 -14.04 9.59
CA GLY A 214 -3.33 -14.79 10.62
C GLY A 214 -1.97 -15.28 10.12
N GLY A 215 -0.92 -15.07 10.91
CA GLY A 215 0.43 -15.44 10.50
C GLY A 215 1.41 -15.60 11.66
N LEU A 216 2.64 -15.94 11.31
CA LEU A 216 3.75 -16.07 12.25
C LEU A 216 4.63 -14.83 12.25
N LEU A 217 5.38 -14.67 13.33
CA LEU A 217 6.36 -13.60 13.47
C LEU A 217 7.70 -14.18 13.91
N TYR A 218 8.65 -14.30 12.99
CA TYR A 218 9.97 -14.89 13.27
C TYR A 218 10.86 -13.88 13.99
N ASN A 219 11.28 -14.20 15.22
CA ASN A 219 12.20 -13.37 15.98
C ASN A 219 13.66 -13.73 15.68
N LEU A 220 14.49 -12.75 15.31
CA LEU A 220 15.88 -12.94 14.88
C LEU A 220 16.80 -13.40 16.02
N ASP A 221 16.52 -12.96 17.24
CA ASP A 221 17.34 -13.29 18.43
C ASP A 221 17.01 -14.69 18.96
N THR A 222 15.73 -14.93 19.21
CA THR A 222 15.29 -16.20 19.83
C THR A 222 15.11 -17.33 18.83
N LYS A 223 15.09 -17.02 17.52
CA LYS A 223 14.85 -17.97 16.42
C LYS A 223 13.53 -18.72 16.54
N ARG A 224 12.54 -18.11 17.21
CA ARG A 224 11.21 -18.67 17.45
C ARG A 224 10.14 -17.84 16.75
N ASN A 225 9.07 -18.52 16.35
CA ASN A 225 7.88 -17.87 15.80
C ASN A 225 6.94 -17.44 16.92
N GLY A 226 6.63 -16.15 16.96
CA GLY A 226 5.42 -15.58 17.55
C GLY A 226 4.24 -15.70 16.61
N THR A 227 3.14 -15.06 16.97
CA THR A 227 1.86 -15.10 16.23
C THR A 227 1.34 -13.71 16.01
N ARG A 228 0.69 -13.45 14.88
CA ARG A 228 -0.09 -12.25 14.63
C ARG A 228 -1.45 -12.60 14.02
N TYR A 229 -2.46 -11.81 14.35
CA TYR A 229 -3.78 -11.93 13.71
C TYR A 229 -4.51 -10.60 13.71
N ALA A 230 -5.38 -10.42 12.72
CA ALA A 230 -6.24 -9.26 12.60
C ALA A 230 -7.60 -9.65 11.99
N GLY A 231 -8.61 -8.83 12.26
CA GLY A 231 -9.94 -8.98 11.68
C GLY A 231 -10.58 -7.63 11.45
N ALA A 232 -11.30 -7.48 10.33
CA ALA A 232 -11.95 -6.22 9.96
C ALA A 232 -13.34 -6.46 9.36
N VAL A 233 -14.23 -5.50 9.58
CA VAL A 233 -15.47 -5.34 8.83
C VAL A 233 -15.51 -3.94 8.23
N HIS A 234 -16.05 -3.81 7.01
CA HIS A 234 -16.15 -2.52 6.35
C HIS A 234 -17.41 -2.37 5.52
N TYR A 235 -17.75 -1.11 5.27
CA TYR A 235 -18.78 -0.67 4.35
C TYR A 235 -18.21 0.38 3.42
N GLU A 236 -18.51 0.25 2.12
CA GLU A 236 -18.23 1.27 1.12
C GLU A 236 -19.50 1.61 0.34
N HIS A 237 -19.69 2.88 0.03
CA HIS A 237 -20.65 3.35 -0.96
C HIS A 237 -19.92 4.15 -2.02
N LEU A 238 -19.97 3.66 -3.27
CA LEU A 238 -19.54 4.41 -4.44
C LEU A 238 -20.39 3.99 -5.64
N ALA A 239 -21.39 4.79 -5.99
CA ALA A 239 -22.19 4.56 -7.18
C ALA A 239 -21.66 5.39 -8.35
N LYS A 240 -21.66 4.82 -9.56
CA LYS A 240 -21.17 5.46 -10.80
C LYS A 240 -21.72 6.87 -11.06
N HIS A 241 -22.92 7.16 -10.55
CA HIS A 241 -23.60 8.44 -10.74
C HIS A 241 -23.97 9.13 -9.42
N SER A 242 -23.38 8.69 -8.29
CA SER A 242 -23.54 9.39 -7.01
C SER A 242 -22.37 10.36 -6.84
N PRO A 243 -22.62 11.59 -6.35
CA PRO A 243 -21.53 12.47 -5.94
C PRO A 243 -20.88 11.98 -4.64
N TRP A 244 -21.47 11.02 -3.92
CA TRP A 244 -20.99 10.57 -2.62
C TRP A 244 -20.05 9.37 -2.72
N ASN A 245 -18.94 9.44 -1.98
CA ASN A 245 -18.13 8.31 -1.58
C ASN A 245 -18.18 8.17 -0.05
N ILE A 246 -18.56 7.02 0.48
CA ILE A 246 -18.58 6.75 1.93
C ILE A 246 -17.74 5.51 2.21
N LYS A 247 -16.88 5.57 3.23
CA LYS A 247 -16.01 4.49 3.69
C LYS A 247 -16.10 4.38 5.21
N LEU A 248 -16.46 3.21 5.72
CA LEU A 248 -16.50 2.93 7.15
C LEU A 248 -15.77 1.61 7.40
N GLN A 249 -14.88 1.56 8.38
CA GLN A 249 -14.21 0.31 8.78
C GLN A 249 -14.01 0.26 10.28
N ALA A 250 -14.16 -0.94 10.84
CA ALA A 250 -13.74 -1.27 12.18
C ALA A 250 -12.86 -2.52 12.12
N MET A 251 -11.74 -2.50 12.84
CA MET A 251 -10.82 -3.63 12.88
C MET A 251 -10.17 -3.79 14.25
N LEU A 252 -9.66 -4.99 14.49
CA LEU A 252 -8.82 -5.31 15.64
C LEU A 252 -7.59 -6.08 15.17
N TYR A 253 -6.53 -6.02 15.98
CA TYR A 253 -5.37 -6.85 15.75
C TYR A 253 -4.64 -7.19 17.06
N ARG A 254 -3.80 -8.22 16.99
CA ARG A 254 -2.86 -8.59 18.03
C ARG A 254 -1.61 -9.21 17.42
N ILE A 255 -0.46 -8.76 17.91
CA ILE A 255 0.87 -9.23 17.54
C ILE A 255 1.52 -9.71 18.83
N ASN A 256 1.98 -10.96 18.85
CA ASN A 256 2.63 -11.57 20.01
C ASN A 256 4.02 -12.08 19.60
N PRO A 257 5.05 -11.21 19.60
CA PRO A 257 6.41 -11.61 19.31
C PRO A 257 6.96 -12.59 20.36
N LYS A 258 7.96 -13.39 19.97
CA LYS A 258 8.74 -14.23 20.89
C LYS A 258 10.05 -13.54 21.24
N TYR A 259 9.97 -12.41 21.94
CA TYR A 259 11.14 -11.72 22.44
C TYR A 259 11.91 -12.55 23.48
N ALA A 260 13.18 -12.19 23.69
CA ALA A 260 13.97 -12.71 24.79
C ALA A 260 13.41 -12.24 26.15
N THR A 261 13.69 -13.00 27.21
CA THR A 261 13.29 -12.61 28.57
C THR A 261 13.80 -11.21 28.92
N GLY A 262 12.93 -10.35 29.43
CA GLY A 262 13.27 -8.98 29.84
C GLY A 262 13.07 -7.91 28.77
N ALA A 263 12.67 -8.28 27.55
CA ALA A 263 12.27 -7.31 26.53
C ALA A 263 10.91 -6.67 26.83
N GLU A 264 10.68 -5.47 26.28
CA GLU A 264 9.37 -4.85 26.27
C GLU A 264 8.41 -5.67 25.40
N VAL A 265 7.25 -6.03 25.95
CA VAL A 265 6.33 -6.98 25.31
C VAL A 265 5.10 -6.32 24.71
N ASP A 266 4.85 -5.03 24.98
CA ASP A 266 3.58 -4.34 24.67
C ASP A 266 3.61 -3.50 23.38
N LEU A 267 4.75 -3.47 22.68
CA LEU A 267 4.91 -2.80 21.39
C LEU A 267 5.61 -3.69 20.36
N VAL A 268 5.52 -3.28 19.10
CA VAL A 268 6.34 -3.79 17.99
C VAL A 268 6.85 -2.62 17.17
N GLU A 269 8.01 -2.81 16.55
CA GLU A 269 8.56 -1.85 15.59
C GLU A 269 7.91 -2.07 14.22
N MET A 270 7.46 -0.99 13.59
CA MET A 270 6.96 -0.94 12.23
C MET A 270 7.84 -0.03 11.39
N GLY A 271 8.10 -0.41 10.13
CA GLY A 271 9.02 0.33 9.26
C GLY A 271 8.45 0.56 7.87
N ALA A 272 8.59 1.80 7.38
CA ALA A 272 8.33 2.19 6.00
C ALA A 272 9.03 3.51 5.69
N TYR A 273 9.22 3.83 4.40
CA TYR A 273 9.81 5.11 3.95
C TYR A 273 11.15 5.47 4.62
N GLY A 274 11.97 4.47 4.92
CA GLY A 274 13.30 4.62 5.49
C GLY A 274 13.33 5.00 6.96
N SER A 275 12.23 4.84 7.69
CA SER A 275 12.19 5.06 9.13
C SER A 275 11.33 4.02 9.84
N ASN A 276 11.66 3.79 11.12
CA ASN A 276 10.90 2.92 12.02
C ASN A 276 10.18 3.76 13.09
N ASN A 277 9.04 3.27 13.55
CA ASN A 277 8.36 3.73 14.75
C ASN A 277 7.79 2.54 15.53
N ASN A 278 7.40 2.77 16.77
CA ASN A 278 6.77 1.78 17.61
C ASN A 278 5.25 1.92 17.60
N VAL A 279 4.59 0.77 17.51
CA VAL A 279 3.14 0.66 17.60
C VAL A 279 2.77 -0.28 18.74
N ALA A 280 1.66 -0.02 19.44
CA ALA A 280 1.17 -0.97 20.43
C ALA A 280 0.93 -2.33 19.77
N ASN A 281 1.25 -3.41 20.47
CA ASN A 281 1.15 -4.76 19.90
C ASN A 281 -0.30 -5.26 19.74
N ARG A 282 -1.28 -4.53 20.26
CA ARG A 282 -2.70 -4.86 20.17
C ARG A 282 -3.58 -3.62 20.25
N GLY A 283 -4.64 -3.60 19.45
CA GLY A 283 -5.58 -2.50 19.47
C GLY A 283 -6.78 -2.68 18.54
N GLU A 284 -7.63 -1.67 18.58
CA GLU A 284 -8.83 -1.54 17.73
C GLU A 284 -8.70 -0.24 16.94
N ILE A 285 -9.03 -0.28 15.64
CA ILE A 285 -9.02 0.90 14.77
C ILE A 285 -10.39 1.09 14.15
N TYR A 286 -10.86 2.34 14.16
CA TYR A 286 -12.13 2.75 13.58
C TYR A 286 -11.87 3.88 12.60
N THR A 287 -12.35 3.73 11.36
CA THR A 287 -12.20 4.74 10.32
C THR A 287 -13.54 5.13 9.75
N ALA A 288 -13.69 6.41 9.46
CA ALA A 288 -14.86 6.97 8.79
C ALA A 288 -14.42 8.00 7.77
N GLY A 289 -14.88 7.86 6.53
CA GLY A 289 -14.54 8.73 5.42
C GLY A 289 -15.78 9.08 4.61
N VAL A 290 -15.88 10.35 4.24
CA VAL A 290 -16.89 10.82 3.30
C VAL A 290 -16.23 11.77 2.29
N SER A 291 -16.59 11.65 1.02
CA SER A 291 -16.32 12.67 0.01
C SER A 291 -17.57 13.02 -0.78
N TYR A 292 -17.57 14.24 -1.32
CA TYR A 292 -18.58 14.74 -2.22
C TYR A 292 -17.90 15.31 -3.49
N HIS A 293 -18.28 14.77 -4.63
CA HIS A 293 -17.78 15.19 -5.94
C HIS A 293 -18.58 16.37 -6.49
N ILE A 294 -17.87 17.42 -6.88
CA ILE A 294 -18.42 18.60 -7.55
C ILE A 294 -17.86 18.64 -8.97
N PRO A 295 -18.67 18.36 -10.01
CA PRO A 295 -18.22 18.43 -11.39
C PRO A 295 -17.99 19.88 -11.80
N MET A 296 -16.91 20.14 -12.54
CA MET A 296 -16.54 21.47 -13.01
C MET A 296 -16.63 21.52 -14.54
N ASP A 297 -17.27 22.55 -15.08
CA ASP A 297 -17.40 22.77 -16.53
C ASP A 297 -16.35 23.78 -17.03
N THR A 298 -15.08 23.45 -16.81
CA THR A 298 -13.96 24.28 -17.29
C THR A 298 -12.95 23.43 -18.05
N LYS A 299 -12.21 24.06 -18.97
CA LYS A 299 -11.19 23.37 -19.77
C LYS A 299 -10.04 22.82 -18.91
N LEU A 300 -9.70 23.50 -17.81
CA LEU A 300 -8.52 23.18 -17.00
C LEU A 300 -8.85 22.31 -15.78
N LEU A 301 -10.00 22.52 -15.15
CA LEU A 301 -10.45 21.81 -13.95
C LEU A 301 -11.73 21.04 -14.26
N GLN A 302 -11.72 19.72 -14.09
CA GLN A 302 -12.86 18.85 -14.40
C GLN A 302 -13.68 18.48 -13.17
N GLY A 303 -13.09 18.53 -11.97
CA GLY A 303 -13.83 18.21 -10.76
C GLY A 303 -13.06 18.50 -9.49
N ILE A 304 -13.82 18.61 -8.41
CA ILE A 304 -13.32 18.78 -7.05
C ILE A 304 -14.00 17.74 -6.17
N ASP A 305 -13.22 16.90 -5.50
CA ASP A 305 -13.72 16.01 -4.46
C ASP A 305 -13.37 16.61 -3.11
N ILE A 306 -14.37 17.16 -2.40
CA ILE A 306 -14.20 17.64 -1.03
C ILE A 306 -14.42 16.47 -0.06
N TYR A 307 -13.62 16.35 0.98
CA TYR A 307 -13.70 15.19 1.87
C TYR A 307 -13.32 15.48 3.32
N ASN A 308 -13.81 14.63 4.20
CA ASN A 308 -13.28 14.46 5.54
C ASN A 308 -13.04 12.98 5.83
N ASN A 309 -11.86 12.67 6.39
CA ASN A 309 -11.50 11.33 6.84
C ASN A 309 -11.07 11.39 8.29
N TYR A 310 -11.64 10.52 9.11
CA TYR A 310 -11.31 10.35 10.51
C TYR A 310 -10.81 8.92 10.77
N GLY A 311 -9.82 8.82 11.66
CA GLY A 311 -9.29 7.58 12.19
C GLY A 311 -9.15 7.70 13.71
N TYR A 312 -9.52 6.64 14.41
CA TYR A 312 -9.32 6.49 15.84
C TYR A 312 -8.64 5.16 16.12
N TYR A 313 -7.52 5.20 16.83
CA TYR A 313 -6.76 4.05 17.24
C TYR A 313 -6.82 3.90 18.77
N ASN A 314 -7.63 2.93 19.20
CA ASN A 314 -7.78 2.52 20.58
C ASN A 314 -6.72 1.47 20.93
N LYS A 315 -5.64 1.91 21.57
CA LYS A 315 -4.55 1.05 22.01
C LYS A 315 -5.00 0.27 23.22
N ARG A 316 -5.00 -1.06 23.14
CA ARG A 316 -5.51 -1.91 24.21
C ARG A 316 -4.44 -2.24 25.25
N ILE A 317 -3.56 -1.30 25.57
CA ILE A 317 -2.47 -1.44 26.53
C ILE A 317 -2.67 -0.43 27.67
N SER A 318 -2.49 -0.87 28.92
CA SER A 318 -2.67 0.01 30.07
C SER A 318 -1.59 1.08 30.10
N GLY A 319 -1.98 2.34 30.33
CA GLY A 319 -1.06 3.48 30.35
C GLY A 319 -0.67 4.03 28.97
N TYR A 320 -1.06 3.37 27.87
CA TYR A 320 -0.88 3.93 26.54
C TYR A 320 -2.02 4.89 26.21
N GLU A 321 -1.69 6.05 25.66
CA GLU A 321 -2.69 7.01 25.21
C GLU A 321 -3.14 6.72 23.78
N ASN A 322 -4.43 6.88 23.50
CA ASN A 322 -4.97 6.63 22.17
C ASN A 322 -4.52 7.67 21.14
N ALA A 323 -4.70 7.33 19.86
CA ALA A 323 -4.31 8.18 18.75
C ALA A 323 -5.49 8.51 17.84
N HIS A 324 -5.46 9.70 17.25
CA HIS A 324 -6.48 10.19 16.36
C HIS A 324 -5.86 10.84 15.12
N MET A 325 -6.58 10.74 14.02
CA MET A 325 -6.26 11.42 12.76
C MET A 325 -7.55 12.00 12.19
N ASN A 326 -7.55 13.27 11.83
CA ASN A 326 -8.61 13.87 11.02
C ASN A 326 -7.99 14.61 9.83
N VAL A 327 -8.45 14.35 8.61
CA VAL A 327 -8.00 15.06 7.42
C VAL A 327 -9.20 15.68 6.73
N LEU A 328 -9.25 17.00 6.71
CA LEU A 328 -10.18 17.79 5.92
C LEU A 328 -9.43 18.29 4.68
N GLY A 329 -9.96 18.04 3.49
CA GLY A 329 -9.26 18.44 2.29
C GLY A 329 -10.10 18.40 1.02
N ALA A 330 -9.40 18.60 -0.10
CA ALA A 330 -9.94 18.52 -1.43
C ALA A 330 -8.94 17.91 -2.41
N LEU A 331 -9.46 17.12 -3.35
CA LEU A 331 -8.74 16.64 -4.52
C LEU A 331 -9.22 17.41 -5.74
N TRP A 332 -8.29 18.08 -6.41
CA TRP A 332 -8.52 18.83 -7.63
C TRP A 332 -8.05 17.99 -8.82
N THR A 333 -8.97 17.74 -9.75
CA THR A 333 -8.67 16.99 -10.99
C THR A 333 -8.55 17.95 -12.16
N ALA A 334 -7.35 18.03 -12.74
CA ALA A 334 -6.98 18.93 -13.83
C ALA A 334 -6.24 18.18 -14.94
N GLY A 335 -6.98 17.45 -15.78
CA GLY A 335 -6.48 16.59 -16.83
C GLY A 335 -5.62 15.46 -16.26
N PRO A 336 -4.32 15.37 -16.62
CA PRO A 336 -3.39 14.40 -16.03
C PRO A 336 -2.94 14.77 -14.60
N MET A 337 -3.33 15.94 -14.10
CA MET A 337 -2.94 16.39 -12.77
C MET A 337 -3.99 16.05 -11.70
N TYR A 338 -3.49 15.47 -10.62
CA TYR A 338 -4.24 15.26 -9.38
C TYR A 338 -3.53 16.00 -8.27
N ILE A 339 -4.23 16.96 -7.66
CA ILE A 339 -3.67 17.85 -6.65
C ILE A 339 -4.47 17.65 -5.36
N TYR A 340 -3.82 17.22 -4.28
CA TYR A 340 -4.42 17.14 -2.96
C TYR A 340 -4.10 18.41 -2.17
N THR A 341 -5.09 19.01 -1.52
CA THR A 341 -4.91 20.09 -0.55
C THR A 341 -5.53 19.66 0.78
N ASP A 342 -4.69 19.39 1.78
CA ASP A 342 -5.08 18.73 3.02
C ASP A 342 -4.71 19.56 4.25
N ALA A 343 -5.67 19.72 5.17
CA ALA A 343 -5.43 20.07 6.56
C ALA A 343 -5.53 18.79 7.40
N ALA A 344 -4.37 18.21 7.72
CA ALA A 344 -4.27 16.95 8.45
C ALA A 344 -3.95 17.21 9.93
N PHE A 345 -4.86 16.77 10.80
CA PHE A 345 -4.78 16.89 12.25
C PHE A 345 -4.42 15.55 12.86
N GLY A 346 -3.41 15.54 13.73
CA GLY A 346 -2.97 14.36 14.47
C GLY A 346 -3.00 14.57 15.97
N TYR A 347 -3.36 13.52 16.69
CA TYR A 347 -3.22 13.38 18.13
C TYR A 347 -2.49 12.05 18.37
N ASN A 348 -1.32 12.07 19.02
CA ASN A 348 -0.46 10.88 19.13
C ASN A 348 -0.20 10.20 17.77
N HIS A 349 0.22 10.97 16.76
CA HIS A 349 0.42 10.48 15.40
C HIS A 349 1.83 10.83 14.87
N PRO A 350 2.65 9.86 14.46
CA PRO A 350 4.08 10.07 14.16
C PRO A 350 4.33 11.03 12.98
N TRP A 351 3.45 11.00 11.97
CA TRP A 351 3.53 11.91 10.83
C TRP A 351 2.90 13.29 11.06
N LEU A 352 2.05 13.39 12.09
CA LEU A 352 1.17 14.53 12.34
C LEU A 352 1.36 15.04 13.78
N GLY A 353 2.61 15.06 14.25
CA GLY A 353 2.99 15.47 15.59
C GLY A 353 4.52 15.51 15.79
N PRO A 354 4.98 16.02 16.94
CA PRO A 354 6.42 16.13 17.25
C PRO A 354 7.05 14.81 17.68
N GLU A 355 6.28 13.89 18.24
CA GLU A 355 6.77 12.59 18.69
C GLU A 355 6.72 11.57 17.56
N TRP A 356 7.89 11.07 17.15
CA TRP A 356 8.01 10.13 16.04
C TRP A 356 7.98 8.67 16.51
N MET A 357 8.75 8.35 17.55
CA MET A 357 9.08 6.96 17.87
C MET A 357 7.90 6.26 18.55
N ASN A 358 7.29 6.88 19.55
CA ASN A 358 6.33 6.20 20.42
C ASN A 358 4.89 6.72 20.31
N ALA A 359 4.60 7.59 19.34
CA ALA A 359 3.27 8.16 19.14
C ALA A 359 2.18 7.09 19.01
N PHE A 360 2.44 5.97 18.32
CA PHE A 360 1.51 4.83 18.20
C PHE A 360 1.71 3.72 19.24
N ALA A 361 2.71 3.82 20.09
CA ALA A 361 2.89 3.02 21.30
C ALA A 361 2.36 3.81 22.51
N ALA A 362 3.21 4.16 23.47
CA ALA A 362 2.83 4.88 24.68
C ALA A 362 2.09 6.22 24.43
N GLY A 363 2.33 6.88 23.29
CA GLY A 363 1.89 8.25 23.03
C GLY A 363 2.83 9.28 23.69
N THR A 364 2.32 10.46 23.99
CA THR A 364 3.02 11.52 24.75
C THR A 364 2.32 11.81 26.08
N PRO A 365 2.40 10.91 27.08
CA PRO A 365 1.68 11.05 28.34
C PRO A 365 1.79 12.46 28.93
N ASP A 366 0.65 13.02 29.36
CA ASP A 366 0.52 14.35 29.98
C ASP A 366 0.83 15.56 29.07
N GLU A 367 1.36 15.35 27.87
CA GLU A 367 1.71 16.41 26.91
C GLU A 367 0.91 16.36 25.61
N THR A 368 0.02 15.38 25.45
CA THR A 368 -0.65 15.14 24.18
C THR A 368 -1.65 16.22 23.82
N LYS A 369 -1.46 16.75 22.61
CA LYS A 369 -2.31 17.77 22.00
C LYS A 369 -2.45 17.52 20.51
N TRP A 370 -3.43 18.20 19.92
CA TRP A 370 -3.61 18.19 18.49
C TRP A 370 -2.54 19.01 17.78
N HIS A 371 -2.02 18.45 16.71
CA HIS A 371 -1.07 19.08 15.80
C HIS A 371 -1.64 19.07 14.39
N MET A 372 -1.30 20.07 13.58
CA MET A 372 -1.79 20.19 12.21
C MET A 372 -0.61 20.25 11.25
N ARG A 373 -0.70 19.50 10.15
CA ARG A 373 0.10 19.70 8.95
C ARG A 373 -0.83 20.12 7.82
N PHE A 374 -0.58 21.30 7.27
CA PHE A 374 -1.13 21.67 5.97
C PHE A 374 -0.24 21.10 4.87
N ASN A 375 -0.83 20.53 3.83
CA ASN A 375 -0.11 19.79 2.80
C ASN A 375 -0.73 20.01 1.42
N ILE A 376 0.11 20.23 0.41
CA ILE A 376 -0.29 20.27 -1.00
C ILE A 376 0.55 19.27 -1.79
N ASN A 377 -0.04 18.16 -2.21
CA ASN A 377 0.62 17.21 -3.11
C ASN A 377 0.19 17.48 -4.55
N LEU A 378 1.15 17.72 -5.44
CA LEU A 378 0.90 17.97 -6.85
C LEU A 378 1.47 16.80 -7.65
N GLY A 379 0.61 16.03 -8.33
CA GLY A 379 1.04 14.92 -9.16
C GLY A 379 0.60 15.07 -10.62
N TYR A 380 1.51 14.79 -11.55
CA TYR A 380 1.22 14.62 -12.97
C TYR A 380 1.38 13.14 -13.33
N TYR A 381 0.36 12.56 -13.96
CA TYR A 381 0.28 11.12 -14.26
C TYR A 381 0.17 10.94 -15.79
N PHE A 382 0.92 9.98 -16.33
CA PHE A 382 1.00 9.72 -17.78
C PHE A 382 0.93 8.24 -18.11
#